data_AF-A0A7J7RG15-F1
#
_entry.id   AF-A0A7J7RG15-F1
#
_cell.length_a   1.000
_cell.length_b   1.000
_cell.length_c   1.000
_cell.angle_alpha   90.00
_cell.angle_beta   90.00
_cell.angle_gamma   90.00
#
_symmetry.space_group_name_H-M   'P 1'
#
loop_
_entity.id
_entity.type
_entity.pdbx_description
1 polymer ?
#
loop_
_entity_poly.entity_id
_entity_poly.type
_entity_poly.pdbx_seq_one_letter_code
_entity_poly.pdbx_strand_id
1 'polypeptide(L)'
;MAAADGDDSLYPIAVLIDELRNEDVQLRLNSIKKLSTIALALGVERTRSELLPFLTDTIYDEDEVLLALAEQLGTFTTLVGGPEYVHCLLPPLESLATVEETVVRDKAVESLRAISHEHSPSDLEAHFVPLVKRLAGGDWFTSRTSACGLFSVCYPRVSSAVKAELRQYFRNLCSDDTPMVRRAAASKLGEFAKVLELDNVKSEIIPMFSNLASDEQDSVRLLAVEACVNIAQLLPQEDLEALVMPTLRQAAEDKSWRVRYMVADKFTELQKAVGPEITKTDLVPAFQNLMKDCEAEVRAAASHKVKEFCENLSADCRENVIMTQILPCIKELVSDANQHVKSALASVIMGLSPILGKDNTIEHLLPLFLAQLKDECPEVRLNIISNLDCVNEVIGIRQLSQSLLPAIVELAEDAKWRVRLAIIEYMPLLAGQGWSFLMRNSTPCAWPGSWITVSSSSGWRRVGLQMVADWLGPVQAVGGWSHSPVIRGSSVVDQFPCFLESWRSEGCEGDIAHFLGAVWCSGKSQGHRAYSPGFDFHLLAFEA
;
A
#
# COMPACT_ATOMS: atom_id res chain seq x y z
N MET A 1 67.85 5.61 5.91
CA MET A 1 67.16 4.33 5.65
C MET A 1 65.92 4.66 4.85
N ALA A 2 66.08 4.59 3.53
CA ALA A 2 65.02 4.73 2.54
C ALA A 2 64.98 3.39 1.78
N ALA A 3 63.80 3.03 1.27
CA ALA A 3 63.43 1.77 0.61
C ALA A 3 62.89 0.67 1.54
N ALA A 4 61.57 0.74 1.83
CA ALA A 4 60.75 -0.40 2.26
C ALA A 4 59.24 -0.26 1.99
N ASP A 5 58.71 0.87 1.48
CA ASP A 5 57.26 1.08 1.27
C ASP A 5 56.77 0.89 -0.20
N GLY A 6 57.62 0.40 -1.10
CA GLY A 6 57.38 0.48 -2.55
C GLY A 6 56.55 -0.64 -3.19
N ASP A 7 56.61 -1.87 -2.68
CA ASP A 7 56.13 -3.06 -3.43
C ASP A 7 54.85 -3.70 -2.84
N ASP A 8 54.66 -3.69 -1.51
CA ASP A 8 53.47 -4.29 -0.87
C ASP A 8 52.20 -3.42 -0.97
N SER A 9 52.34 -2.14 -1.34
CA SER A 9 51.22 -1.17 -1.43
C SER A 9 50.47 -1.20 -2.78
N LEU A 10 50.97 -1.98 -3.76
CA LEU A 10 50.41 -2.07 -5.11
C LEU A 10 49.65 -3.37 -5.38
N TYR A 11 49.95 -4.44 -4.64
CA TYR A 11 49.35 -5.75 -4.84
C TYR A 11 47.81 -5.77 -4.71
N PRO A 12 47.18 -5.11 -3.71
CA PRO A 12 45.72 -5.09 -3.59
C PRO A 12 45.02 -4.38 -4.75
N ILE A 13 45.68 -3.39 -5.37
CA ILE A 13 45.14 -2.59 -6.46
C ILE A 13 45.25 -3.36 -7.77
N ALA A 14 46.40 -4.00 -8.02
CA ALA A 14 46.60 -4.83 -9.20
C ALA A 14 45.60 -5.99 -9.24
N VAL A 15 45.43 -6.69 -8.11
CA VAL A 15 44.45 -7.78 -7.99
C VAL A 15 43.03 -7.27 -8.20
N LEU A 16 42.68 -6.09 -7.68
CA LEU A 16 41.35 -5.53 -7.89
C LEU A 16 41.13 -5.03 -9.31
N ILE A 17 42.11 -4.39 -9.95
CA ILE A 17 42.02 -3.99 -11.36
C ILE A 17 41.84 -5.24 -12.22
N ASP A 18 42.52 -6.34 -11.89
CA ASP A 18 42.34 -7.63 -12.56
C ASP A 18 40.95 -8.23 -12.28
N GLU A 19 40.43 -8.12 -11.05
CA GLU A 19 39.07 -8.58 -10.71
C GLU A 19 37.97 -7.72 -11.36
N LEU A 20 38.14 -6.40 -11.43
CA LEU A 20 37.22 -5.46 -12.09
C LEU A 20 37.28 -5.56 -13.60
N ARG A 21 38.34 -6.15 -14.16
CA ARG A 21 38.45 -6.49 -15.59
C ARG A 21 38.18 -7.97 -15.87
N ASN A 22 37.76 -8.73 -14.86
CA ASN A 22 37.47 -10.15 -15.02
C ASN A 22 36.26 -10.33 -15.95
N GLU A 23 36.23 -11.41 -16.73
CA GLU A 23 35.10 -11.71 -17.63
C GLU A 23 33.82 -12.08 -16.85
N ASP A 24 33.94 -12.63 -15.65
CA ASP A 24 32.81 -13.00 -14.79
C ASP A 24 32.19 -11.77 -14.10
N VAL A 25 30.95 -11.48 -14.48
CA VAL A 25 30.13 -10.38 -13.94
C VAL A 25 30.00 -10.46 -12.42
N GLN A 26 29.88 -11.68 -11.86
CA GLN A 26 29.67 -11.87 -10.43
C GLN A 26 30.93 -11.53 -9.63
N LEU A 27 32.11 -11.78 -10.20
CA LEU A 27 33.38 -11.36 -9.60
C LEU A 27 33.50 -9.84 -9.63
N ARG A 28 33.24 -9.20 -10.78
CA ARG A 28 33.24 -7.73 -10.89
C ARG A 28 32.29 -7.08 -9.88
N LEU A 29 31.06 -7.59 -9.77
CA LEU A 29 30.06 -7.12 -8.81
C LEU A 29 30.53 -7.25 -7.36
N ASN A 30 31.14 -8.38 -7.00
CA ASN A 30 31.67 -8.59 -5.65
C ASN A 30 32.83 -7.64 -5.33
N SER A 31 33.65 -7.31 -6.33
CA SER A 31 34.75 -6.34 -6.19
C SER A 31 34.21 -4.92 -6.04
N ILE A 32 33.17 -4.53 -6.79
CA ILE A 32 32.45 -3.25 -6.59
C ILE A 32 31.83 -3.17 -5.20
N LYS A 33 31.21 -4.24 -4.68
CA LYS A 33 30.65 -4.24 -3.30
C LYS A 33 31.71 -4.04 -2.22
N LYS A 34 32.99 -4.29 -2.53
CA LYS A 34 34.12 -4.11 -1.61
C LYS A 34 34.88 -2.81 -1.85
N LEU A 35 34.43 -1.93 -2.75
CA LEU A 35 35.13 -0.69 -3.17
C LEU A 35 35.63 0.13 -1.99
N SER A 36 34.84 0.20 -0.92
CA SER A 36 35.20 0.92 0.32
C SER A 36 36.46 0.38 1.00
N THR A 37 36.63 -0.94 1.08
CA THR A 37 37.83 -1.60 1.60
C THR A 37 39.06 -1.25 0.77
N ILE A 38 38.92 -1.17 -0.55
CA ILE A 38 40.02 -0.80 -1.45
C ILE A 38 40.41 0.66 -1.24
N ALA A 39 39.44 1.57 -1.20
CA ALA A 39 39.71 2.99 -0.98
C ALA A 39 40.39 3.22 0.39
N LEU A 40 40.00 2.46 1.42
CA LEU A 40 40.68 2.47 2.72
C LEU A 40 42.13 2.00 2.63
N ALA A 41 42.42 0.93 1.87
CA ALA A 41 43.78 0.41 1.68
C ALA A 41 44.67 1.34 0.84
N LEU A 42 44.08 2.00 -0.16
CA LEU A 42 44.73 2.98 -1.03
C LEU A 42 45.09 4.28 -0.32
N GLY A 43 44.26 4.68 0.65
CA GLY A 43 44.27 6.02 1.20
C GLY A 43 43.60 7.05 0.29
N VAL A 44 43.31 8.22 0.86
CA VAL A 44 42.44 9.24 0.26
C VAL A 44 43.05 9.92 -0.98
N GLU A 45 44.37 10.03 -1.06
CA GLU A 45 45.05 10.67 -2.19
C GLU A 45 45.01 9.79 -3.45
N ARG A 46 45.44 8.53 -3.33
CA ARG A 46 45.43 7.58 -4.44
C ARG A 46 44.02 7.18 -4.86
N THR A 47 43.07 7.14 -3.93
CA THR A 47 41.65 6.98 -4.27
C THR A 47 41.20 8.05 -5.26
N ARG A 48 41.62 9.31 -5.07
CA ARG A 48 41.26 10.41 -5.97
C ARG A 48 42.04 10.39 -7.29
N SER A 49 43.35 10.13 -7.25
CA SER A 49 44.20 10.25 -8.44
C SER A 49 44.25 9.01 -9.33
N GLU A 50 43.91 7.83 -8.79
CA GLU A 50 44.01 6.56 -9.51
C GLU A 50 42.65 5.83 -9.59
N LEU A 51 41.99 5.60 -8.45
CA LEU A 51 40.77 4.78 -8.42
C LEU A 51 39.59 5.48 -9.12
N LEU A 52 39.31 6.75 -8.81
CA LEU A 52 38.18 7.46 -9.42
C LEU A 52 38.32 7.64 -10.94
N PRO A 53 39.49 8.03 -11.49
CA PRO A 53 39.69 8.03 -12.95
C PRO A 53 39.48 6.64 -13.57
N PHE A 54 40.02 5.58 -12.95
CA PHE A 54 39.82 4.21 -13.43
C PHE A 54 38.34 3.82 -13.47
N LEU A 55 37.59 4.13 -12.40
CA LEU A 55 36.15 3.86 -12.35
C LEU A 55 35.38 4.68 -13.37
N THR A 56 35.83 5.91 -13.67
CA THR A 56 35.19 6.79 -14.66
C THR A 56 35.36 6.26 -16.08
N ASP A 57 36.54 5.74 -16.40
CA ASP A 57 36.86 5.20 -17.73
C ASP A 57 36.21 3.82 -17.95
N THR A 58 35.83 3.11 -16.88
CA THR A 58 35.30 1.73 -16.92
C THR A 58 33.75 1.69 -16.80
N ILE A 59 33.04 2.79 -17.10
CA ILE A 59 31.56 2.89 -16.96
C ILE A 59 30.78 2.11 -18.05
N TYR A 60 31.45 1.22 -18.79
CA TYR A 60 30.85 0.36 -19.81
C TYR A 60 30.82 -1.10 -19.31
N ASP A 61 29.94 -1.38 -18.35
CA ASP A 61 29.75 -2.71 -17.75
C ASP A 61 28.26 -3.08 -17.71
N GLU A 62 27.94 -4.26 -17.18
CA GLU A 62 26.56 -4.74 -16.98
C GLU A 62 25.79 -3.90 -15.95
N ASP A 63 24.48 -3.78 -16.13
CA ASP A 63 23.61 -2.89 -15.35
C ASP A 63 23.68 -3.12 -13.84
N GLU A 64 23.81 -4.37 -13.39
CA GLU A 64 23.93 -4.72 -11.97
C GLU A 64 25.23 -4.19 -11.34
N VAL A 65 26.32 -4.19 -12.11
CA VAL A 65 27.63 -3.67 -11.69
C VAL A 65 27.58 -2.15 -11.61
N LEU A 66 27.01 -1.50 -12.62
CA LEU A 66 26.85 -0.04 -12.68
C LEU A 66 25.93 0.47 -11.57
N LEU A 67 24.85 -0.26 -11.26
CA LEU A 67 23.94 0.06 -10.17
C LEU A 67 24.66 0.02 -8.82
N ALA A 68 25.43 -1.05 -8.57
CA ALA A 68 26.22 -1.17 -7.34
C ALA A 68 27.30 -0.09 -7.25
N LEU A 69 27.94 0.26 -8.36
CA LEU A 69 28.93 1.33 -8.41
C LEU A 69 28.31 2.69 -8.07
N ALA A 70 27.18 3.03 -8.68
CA ALA A 70 26.44 4.26 -8.39
C ALA A 70 26.09 4.37 -6.90
N GLU A 71 25.67 3.27 -6.28
CA GLU A 71 25.37 3.22 -4.85
C GLU A 71 26.62 3.43 -3.98
N GLN A 72 27.72 2.74 -4.27
CA GLN A 72 28.96 2.88 -3.50
C GLN A 72 29.46 4.32 -3.51
N LEU A 73 29.50 4.97 -4.68
CA LEU A 73 29.99 6.34 -4.82
C LEU A 73 29.18 7.36 -3.99
N GLY A 74 27.91 7.09 -3.68
CA GLY A 74 27.10 7.95 -2.81
C GLY A 74 27.58 7.99 -1.36
N THR A 75 28.38 7.02 -0.92
CA THR A 75 28.91 6.90 0.46
C THR A 75 30.41 7.16 0.56
N PHE A 76 31.04 7.62 -0.52
CA PHE A 76 32.50 7.71 -0.65
C PHE A 76 33.12 8.99 -0.09
N THR A 77 32.33 9.93 0.44
CA THR A 77 32.83 11.25 0.89
C THR A 77 34.02 11.15 1.85
N THR A 78 33.96 10.28 2.86
CA THR A 78 35.06 10.13 3.83
C THR A 78 36.29 9.47 3.19
N LEU A 79 36.06 8.55 2.25
CA LEU A 79 37.09 7.78 1.55
C LEU A 79 37.88 8.61 0.53
N VAL A 80 37.32 9.73 0.07
CA VAL A 80 38.02 10.69 -0.80
C VAL A 80 38.70 11.84 -0.04
N GLY A 81 38.64 11.85 1.29
CA GLY A 81 39.27 12.89 2.12
C GLY A 81 38.29 13.95 2.65
N GLY A 82 36.99 13.66 2.68
CA GLY A 82 35.98 14.50 3.30
C GLY A 82 35.38 15.58 2.37
N PRO A 83 34.61 16.53 2.95
CA PRO A 83 33.88 17.56 2.22
C PRO A 83 34.72 18.40 1.24
N GLU A 84 36.00 18.65 1.52
CA GLU A 84 36.87 19.45 0.66
C GLU A 84 37.09 18.82 -0.73
N TYR A 85 36.95 17.50 -0.85
CA TYR A 85 37.24 16.74 -2.07
C TYR A 85 36.05 15.95 -2.60
N VAL A 86 34.85 16.21 -2.08
CA VAL A 86 33.63 15.53 -2.54
C VAL A 86 33.34 15.77 -4.03
N HIS A 87 33.79 16.90 -4.58
CA HIS A 87 33.64 17.23 -5.99
C HIS A 87 34.37 16.23 -6.93
N CYS A 88 35.36 15.49 -6.42
CA CYS A 88 36.05 14.43 -7.18
C CYS A 88 35.12 13.25 -7.53
N LEU A 89 34.00 13.08 -6.82
CA LEU A 89 33.01 12.03 -7.09
C LEU A 89 32.03 12.41 -8.22
N LEU A 90 32.00 13.68 -8.63
CA LEU A 90 31.06 14.16 -9.65
C LEU A 90 31.29 13.53 -11.04
N PRO A 91 32.53 13.43 -11.58
CA PRO A 91 32.74 12.86 -12.92
C PRO A 91 32.21 11.42 -13.11
N PRO A 92 32.50 10.43 -12.24
CA PRO A 92 31.96 9.09 -12.42
C PRO A 92 30.43 9.05 -12.25
N LEU A 93 29.88 9.81 -11.29
CA LEU A 93 28.43 9.89 -11.09
C LEU A 93 27.72 10.60 -12.25
N GLU A 94 28.34 11.61 -12.87
CA GLU A 94 27.81 12.29 -14.04
C GLU A 94 27.71 11.32 -15.21
N SER A 95 28.75 10.53 -15.47
CA SER A 95 28.73 9.50 -16.51
C SER A 95 27.64 8.44 -16.25
N LEU A 96 27.54 7.91 -15.02
CA LEU A 96 26.46 6.99 -14.62
C LEU A 96 25.06 7.61 -14.77
N ALA A 97 24.91 8.92 -14.55
CA ALA A 97 23.65 9.62 -14.75
C ALA A 97 23.27 9.81 -16.25
N THR A 98 24.14 9.44 -17.19
CA THR A 98 23.88 9.52 -18.64
C THR A 98 23.63 8.18 -19.32
N VAL A 99 23.85 7.05 -18.63
CA VAL A 99 23.69 5.69 -19.19
C VAL A 99 22.24 5.40 -19.63
N GLU A 100 22.04 4.39 -20.47
CA GLU A 100 20.71 4.06 -21.03
C GLU A 100 19.75 3.45 -20.00
N GLU A 101 20.26 2.69 -19.03
CA GLU A 101 19.43 2.03 -18.04
C GLU A 101 18.89 3.01 -17.00
N THR A 102 17.57 3.05 -16.87
CA THR A 102 16.84 3.96 -15.98
C THR A 102 17.21 3.77 -14.52
N VAL A 103 17.30 2.51 -14.07
CA VAL A 103 17.54 2.19 -12.66
C VAL A 103 18.93 2.66 -12.22
N VAL A 104 19.94 2.56 -13.10
CA VAL A 104 21.29 3.05 -12.84
C VAL A 104 21.31 4.58 -12.75
N ARG A 105 20.64 5.28 -13.68
CA ARG A 105 20.54 6.75 -13.63
C ARG A 105 19.86 7.25 -12.37
N ASP A 106 18.75 6.62 -11.97
CA ASP A 106 18.03 6.99 -10.77
C ASP A 106 18.91 6.82 -9.52
N LYS A 107 19.70 5.74 -9.45
CA LYS A 107 20.65 5.54 -8.35
C LYS A 107 21.81 6.53 -8.39
N ALA A 108 22.31 6.89 -9.56
CA ALA A 108 23.35 7.91 -9.71
C ALA A 108 22.84 9.29 -9.25
N VAL A 109 21.60 9.66 -9.60
CA VAL A 109 20.94 10.89 -9.14
C VAL A 109 20.71 10.84 -7.62
N GLU A 110 20.30 9.71 -7.05
CA GLU A 110 20.19 9.53 -5.60
C GLU A 110 21.54 9.79 -4.89
N SER A 111 22.62 9.19 -5.40
CA SER A 111 23.98 9.40 -4.88
C SER A 111 24.45 10.85 -5.05
N LEU A 112 24.21 11.49 -6.20
CA LEU A 112 24.50 12.91 -6.42
C LEU A 112 23.75 13.80 -5.42
N ARG A 113 22.48 13.49 -5.13
CA ARG A 113 21.70 14.20 -4.12
C ARG A 113 22.31 14.03 -2.73
N ALA A 114 22.68 12.81 -2.35
CA ALA A 114 23.31 12.54 -1.05
C ALA A 114 24.60 13.36 -0.87
N ILE A 115 25.53 13.29 -1.84
CA ILE A 115 26.81 14.00 -1.73
C ILE A 115 26.69 15.51 -1.91
N SER A 116 25.60 16.01 -2.51
CA SER A 116 25.37 17.47 -2.63
C SER A 116 25.30 18.17 -1.27
N HIS A 117 24.86 17.46 -0.22
CA HIS A 117 24.79 17.99 1.14
C HIS A 117 26.18 18.20 1.75
N GLU A 118 27.18 17.42 1.31
CA GLU A 118 28.57 17.50 1.76
C GLU A 118 29.36 18.63 1.07
N HIS A 119 28.89 19.15 -0.05
CA HIS A 119 29.54 20.29 -0.72
C HIS A 119 29.36 21.57 0.10
N SER A 120 30.39 22.41 0.18
CA SER A 120 30.22 23.79 0.68
C SER A 120 29.38 24.64 -0.31
N PRO A 121 28.78 25.76 0.11
CA PRO A 121 28.08 26.67 -0.82
C PRO A 121 28.94 27.12 -2.01
N SER A 122 30.23 27.37 -1.79
CA SER A 122 31.18 27.73 -2.85
C SER A 122 31.42 26.55 -3.81
N ASP A 123 31.55 25.32 -3.30
CA ASP A 123 31.79 24.14 -4.14
C ASP A 123 30.53 23.75 -4.93
N LEU A 124 29.34 23.99 -4.36
CA LEU A 124 28.09 23.85 -5.09
C LEU A 124 28.08 24.74 -6.33
N GLU A 125 28.41 26.02 -6.19
CA GLU A 125 28.44 26.95 -7.33
C GLU A 125 29.61 26.65 -8.30
N ALA A 126 30.77 26.24 -7.78
CA ALA A 126 31.97 26.00 -8.58
C ALA A 126 31.94 24.67 -9.35
N HIS A 127 31.29 23.63 -8.80
CA HIS A 127 31.38 22.26 -9.34
C HIS A 127 30.01 21.61 -9.60
N PHE A 128 29.12 21.63 -8.61
CA PHE A 128 27.83 20.93 -8.70
C PHE A 128 26.86 21.59 -9.69
N VAL A 129 26.73 22.92 -9.65
CA VAL A 129 25.87 23.68 -10.57
C VAL A 129 26.32 23.53 -12.03
N PRO A 130 27.63 23.62 -12.36
CA PRO A 130 28.11 23.29 -13.69
C PRO A 130 27.75 21.88 -14.17
N LEU A 131 27.78 20.87 -13.29
CA LEU A 131 27.32 19.51 -13.61
C LEU A 131 25.83 19.51 -13.97
N VAL A 132 24.99 20.15 -13.15
CA VAL A 132 23.54 20.23 -13.44
C VAL A 132 23.28 20.91 -14.79
N LYS A 133 24.03 21.97 -15.11
CA LYS A 133 23.92 22.67 -16.41
C LYS A 133 24.36 21.80 -17.58
N ARG A 134 25.45 21.02 -17.44
CA ARG A 134 25.91 20.08 -18.48
C ARG A 134 24.88 18.99 -18.74
N LEU A 135 24.31 18.39 -17.68
CA LEU A 135 23.26 17.40 -17.81
C LEU A 135 21.98 18.00 -18.43
N ALA A 136 21.56 19.19 -17.99
CA ALA A 136 20.36 19.85 -18.51
C ALA A 136 20.49 20.30 -19.98
N GLY A 137 21.70 20.64 -20.42
CA GLY A 137 22.01 21.04 -21.79
C GLY A 137 22.59 19.92 -22.66
N GLY A 138 22.61 18.67 -22.18
CA GLY A 138 23.20 17.55 -22.90
C GLY A 138 22.39 17.15 -24.13
N ASP A 139 23.07 16.64 -25.16
CA ASP A 139 22.46 16.24 -26.43
C ASP A 139 21.43 15.10 -26.24
N TRP A 140 21.73 14.17 -25.34
CA TRP A 140 20.91 13.00 -25.05
C TRP A 140 19.84 13.29 -23.99
N PHE A 141 18.61 12.87 -24.27
CA PHE A 141 17.49 13.08 -23.34
C PHE A 141 17.68 12.37 -21.99
N THR A 142 18.50 11.31 -21.93
CA THR A 142 18.82 10.57 -20.69
C THR A 142 19.50 11.50 -19.67
N SER A 143 20.49 12.27 -20.12
CA SER A 143 21.19 13.27 -19.30
C SER A 143 20.25 14.37 -18.80
N ARG A 144 19.39 14.90 -19.69
CA ARG A 144 18.41 15.94 -19.36
C ARG A 144 17.34 15.45 -18.38
N THR A 145 16.95 14.18 -18.49
CA THR A 145 16.04 13.52 -17.56
C THR A 145 16.66 13.45 -16.16
N SER A 146 17.93 13.03 -16.05
CA SER A 146 18.65 12.99 -14.76
C SER A 146 18.80 14.37 -14.12
N ALA A 147 19.03 15.41 -14.94
CA ALA A 147 19.16 16.78 -14.45
C ALA A 147 17.94 17.24 -13.64
N CYS A 148 16.73 16.84 -14.03
CA CYS A 148 15.47 17.22 -13.36
C CYS A 148 15.49 16.90 -11.86
N GLY A 149 16.18 15.84 -11.44
CA GLY A 149 16.27 15.39 -10.05
C GLY A 149 17.33 16.10 -9.21
N LEU A 150 18.08 17.08 -9.75
CA LEU A 150 19.22 17.69 -9.05
C LEU A 150 18.99 19.16 -8.64
N PHE A 151 17.93 19.81 -9.12
CA PHE A 151 17.69 21.23 -8.87
C PHE A 151 17.34 21.52 -7.40
N SER A 152 16.48 20.71 -6.79
CA SER A 152 15.94 20.99 -5.45
C SER A 152 17.01 20.95 -4.34
N VAL A 153 18.05 20.13 -4.51
CA VAL A 153 19.10 19.93 -3.48
C VAL A 153 20.15 21.04 -3.46
N CYS A 154 20.41 21.68 -4.60
CA CYS A 154 21.41 22.76 -4.68
C CYS A 154 20.78 24.17 -4.58
N TYR A 155 19.52 24.35 -5.02
CA TYR A 155 18.85 25.65 -5.06
C TYR A 155 18.92 26.46 -3.75
N PRO A 156 18.68 25.89 -2.55
CA PRO A 156 18.62 26.70 -1.32
C PRO A 156 19.94 27.37 -0.93
N ARG A 157 21.07 26.78 -1.33
CA ARG A 157 22.40 27.07 -0.77
C ARG A 157 23.30 27.89 -1.71
N VAL A 158 22.77 28.32 -2.84
CA VAL A 158 23.50 29.09 -3.86
C VAL A 158 23.01 30.54 -3.93
N SER A 159 23.83 31.40 -4.52
CA SER A 159 23.58 32.82 -4.70
C SER A 159 22.33 33.11 -5.52
N SER A 160 21.74 34.30 -5.34
CA SER A 160 20.52 34.70 -6.06
C SER A 160 20.69 34.73 -7.58
N ALA A 161 21.90 35.02 -8.07
CA ALA A 161 22.22 34.97 -9.49
C ALA A 161 22.11 33.52 -10.01
N VAL A 162 22.75 32.57 -9.31
CA VAL A 162 22.69 31.15 -9.67
C VAL A 162 21.28 30.58 -9.53
N LYS A 163 20.51 31.00 -8.51
CA LYS A 163 19.10 30.64 -8.39
C LYS A 163 18.30 31.03 -9.64
N ALA A 164 18.49 32.25 -10.16
CA ALA A 164 17.79 32.71 -11.37
C ALA A 164 18.14 31.84 -12.59
N GLU A 165 19.42 31.47 -12.73
CA GLU A 165 19.86 30.55 -13.78
C GLU A 165 19.21 29.17 -13.63
N LEU A 166 19.22 28.59 -12.42
CA LEU A 166 18.60 27.29 -12.16
C LEU A 166 17.11 27.27 -12.54
N ARG A 167 16.36 28.33 -12.23
CA ARG A 167 14.95 28.42 -12.65
C ARG A 167 14.80 28.51 -14.17
N GLN A 168 15.69 29.21 -14.86
CA GLN A 168 15.71 29.25 -16.32
C GLN A 168 15.99 27.88 -16.94
N TYR A 169 16.99 27.14 -16.43
CA TYR A 169 17.30 25.80 -16.90
C TYR A 169 16.13 24.83 -16.65
N PHE A 170 15.50 24.89 -15.48
CA PHE A 170 14.34 24.06 -15.18
C PHE A 170 13.16 24.36 -16.12
N ARG A 171 12.92 25.64 -16.43
CA ARG A 171 11.90 26.06 -17.41
C ARG A 171 12.15 25.46 -18.79
N ASN A 172 13.41 25.46 -19.24
CA ASN A 172 13.78 24.86 -20.52
C ASN A 172 13.47 23.34 -20.53
N LEU A 173 13.72 22.63 -19.43
CA LEU A 173 13.39 21.20 -19.29
C LEU A 173 11.87 20.94 -19.29
N CYS A 174 11.07 21.83 -18.68
CA CYS A 174 9.61 21.74 -18.74
C CYS A 174 9.05 21.91 -20.16
N SER A 175 9.78 22.60 -21.05
CA SER A 175 9.40 22.80 -22.46
C SER A 175 10.30 22.06 -23.43
N ASP A 176 10.99 20.99 -22.99
CA ASP A 176 11.87 20.19 -23.85
C ASP A 176 11.07 19.53 -24.97
N ASP A 177 11.64 19.43 -26.18
CA ASP A 177 10.97 18.78 -27.31
C ASP A 177 10.68 17.29 -27.02
N THR A 178 11.48 16.65 -26.15
CA THR A 178 11.36 15.24 -25.81
C THR A 178 10.36 15.01 -24.66
N PRO A 179 9.26 14.26 -24.87
CA PRO A 179 8.26 14.00 -23.84
C PRO A 179 8.81 13.36 -22.56
N MET A 180 9.86 12.53 -22.67
CA MET A 180 10.49 11.86 -21.54
C MET A 180 11.11 12.86 -20.56
N VAL A 181 11.69 13.95 -21.08
CA VAL A 181 12.28 15.02 -20.26
C VAL A 181 11.17 15.85 -19.61
N ARG A 182 10.13 16.23 -20.36
CA ARG A 182 8.98 16.96 -19.80
C ARG A 182 8.27 16.17 -18.71
N ARG A 183 8.14 14.85 -18.89
CA ARG A 183 7.61 13.93 -17.88
C ARG A 183 8.46 13.94 -16.60
N ALA A 184 9.79 13.90 -16.74
CA ALA A 184 10.72 13.98 -15.61
C ALA A 184 10.68 15.35 -14.91
N ALA A 185 10.56 16.44 -15.67
CA ALA A 185 10.41 17.78 -15.12
C ALA A 185 9.08 17.91 -14.35
N ALA A 186 7.98 17.39 -14.89
CA ALA A 186 6.67 17.39 -14.23
C ALA A 186 6.68 16.63 -12.90
N SER A 187 7.31 15.45 -12.83
CA SER A 187 7.42 14.68 -11.58
C SER A 187 8.29 15.38 -10.51
N LYS A 188 9.21 16.25 -10.94
CA LYS A 188 10.11 17.00 -10.04
C LYS A 188 9.64 18.42 -9.74
N LEU A 189 8.58 18.89 -10.41
CA LEU A 189 8.04 20.23 -10.23
C LEU A 189 7.59 20.49 -8.78
N GLY A 190 6.93 19.51 -8.15
CA GLY A 190 6.47 19.61 -6.77
C GLY A 190 7.60 19.71 -5.75
N GLU A 191 8.66 18.90 -5.88
CA GLU A 191 9.82 18.99 -4.99
C GLU A 191 10.63 20.26 -5.20
N PHE A 192 10.73 20.76 -6.45
CA PHE A 192 11.42 22.00 -6.74
C PHE A 192 10.65 23.19 -6.18
N ALA A 193 9.34 23.25 -6.38
CA ALA A 193 8.49 24.31 -5.82
C ALA A 193 8.65 24.47 -4.30
N LYS A 194 8.84 23.37 -3.55
CA LYS A 194 9.04 23.38 -2.08
C LYS A 194 10.28 24.14 -1.63
N VAL A 195 11.28 24.33 -2.48
CA VAL A 195 12.53 25.02 -2.14
C VAL A 195 12.63 26.42 -2.73
N LEU A 196 11.64 26.86 -3.50
CA LEU A 196 11.57 28.20 -4.06
C LEU A 196 10.96 29.20 -3.07
N GLU A 197 11.36 30.45 -3.21
CA GLU A 197 10.67 31.57 -2.57
C GLU A 197 9.26 31.72 -3.14
N LEU A 198 8.28 32.07 -2.29
CA LEU A 198 6.86 32.10 -2.66
C LEU A 198 6.55 32.96 -3.89
N ASP A 199 7.25 34.09 -4.04
CA ASP A 199 7.10 34.97 -5.21
C ASP A 199 7.47 34.24 -6.51
N ASN A 200 8.56 33.46 -6.49
CA ASN A 200 9.00 32.67 -7.64
C ASN A 200 8.08 31.45 -7.88
N VAL A 201 7.47 30.89 -6.83
CA VAL A 201 6.42 29.87 -6.99
C VAL A 201 5.26 30.45 -7.80
N LYS A 202 4.76 31.64 -7.42
CA LYS A 202 3.65 32.29 -8.12
C LYS A 202 4.02 32.71 -9.55
N SER A 203 5.18 33.33 -9.76
CA SER A 203 5.54 33.90 -11.06
C SER A 203 6.14 32.91 -12.04
N GLU A 204 6.76 31.82 -11.57
CA GLU A 204 7.48 30.87 -12.43
C GLU A 204 6.93 29.44 -12.38
N ILE A 205 6.64 28.90 -11.18
CA ILE A 205 6.10 27.53 -11.07
C ILE A 205 4.69 27.43 -11.65
N ILE A 206 3.80 28.39 -11.38
CA ILE A 206 2.41 28.34 -11.86
C ILE A 206 2.32 28.30 -13.40
N PRO A 207 3.04 29.16 -14.17
CA PRO A 207 3.06 29.02 -15.62
C PRO A 207 3.60 27.67 -16.11
N MET A 208 4.67 27.15 -15.50
CA MET A 208 5.23 25.83 -15.87
C MET A 208 4.25 24.70 -15.58
N PHE A 209 3.60 24.74 -14.41
CA PHE A 209 2.54 23.81 -13.99
C PHE A 209 1.37 23.84 -14.98
N SER A 210 0.86 25.02 -15.32
CA SER A 210 -0.23 25.17 -16.27
C SER A 210 0.13 24.61 -17.65
N ASN A 211 1.33 24.90 -18.14
CA ASN A 211 1.77 24.41 -19.45
C ASN A 211 1.85 22.87 -19.48
N LEU A 212 2.48 22.25 -18.48
CA LEU A 212 2.60 20.80 -18.36
C LEU A 212 1.25 20.10 -18.15
N ALA A 213 0.33 20.74 -17.43
CA ALA A 213 -1.04 20.23 -17.25
C ALA A 213 -1.87 20.29 -18.54
N SER A 214 -1.47 21.10 -19.52
CA SER A 214 -2.07 21.19 -20.85
C SER A 214 -1.22 20.55 -21.96
N ASP A 215 -0.19 19.77 -21.61
CA ASP A 215 0.71 19.13 -22.56
C ASP A 215 -0.05 18.22 -23.54
N GLU A 216 0.46 18.08 -24.76
CA GLU A 216 -0.13 17.17 -25.75
C GLU A 216 -0.12 15.71 -25.28
N GLN A 217 0.90 15.33 -24.50
CA GLN A 217 1.11 13.97 -24.01
C GLN A 217 0.39 13.75 -22.67
N ASP A 218 -0.53 12.79 -22.64
CA ASP A 218 -1.28 12.44 -21.43
C ASP A 218 -0.36 11.96 -20.29
N SER A 219 0.73 11.27 -20.65
CA SER A 219 1.78 10.81 -19.73
C SER A 219 2.49 11.94 -18.97
N VAL A 220 2.48 13.17 -19.51
CA VAL A 220 2.98 14.37 -18.85
C VAL A 220 1.86 15.01 -18.02
N ARG A 221 0.67 15.19 -18.61
CA ARG A 221 -0.48 15.82 -17.94
C ARG A 221 -0.86 15.11 -16.64
N LEU A 222 -0.81 13.78 -16.61
CA LEU A 222 -1.20 13.00 -15.42
C LEU A 222 -0.28 13.26 -14.21
N LEU A 223 0.99 13.61 -14.45
CA LEU A 223 1.94 13.96 -13.38
C LEU A 223 1.71 15.38 -12.85
N ALA A 224 1.08 16.26 -13.63
CA ALA A 224 0.73 17.59 -13.15
C ALA A 224 -0.27 17.53 -11.99
N VAL A 225 -1.11 16.49 -11.89
CA VAL A 225 -2.05 16.31 -10.76
C VAL A 225 -1.29 16.11 -9.43
N GLU A 226 -0.18 15.38 -9.44
CA GLU A 226 0.66 15.23 -8.24
C GLU A 226 1.39 16.54 -7.89
N ALA A 227 1.84 17.28 -8.90
CA ALA A 227 2.39 18.62 -8.69
C ALA A 227 1.34 19.58 -8.11
N CYS A 228 0.08 19.47 -8.52
CA CYS A 228 -1.03 20.29 -8.03
C CYS A 228 -1.20 20.18 -6.51
N VAL A 229 -1.15 18.96 -5.95
CA VAL A 229 -1.21 18.74 -4.49
C VAL A 229 -0.07 19.47 -3.78
N ASN A 230 1.16 19.32 -4.28
CA ASN A 230 2.33 19.94 -3.66
C ASN A 230 2.30 21.47 -3.76
N ILE A 231 1.87 22.03 -4.90
CA ILE A 231 1.78 23.48 -5.11
C ILE A 231 0.67 24.09 -4.24
N ALA A 232 -0.50 23.43 -4.15
CA ALA A 232 -1.60 23.90 -3.31
C ALA A 232 -1.22 23.97 -1.82
N GLN A 233 -0.38 23.06 -1.34
CA GLN A 233 0.14 23.08 0.05
C GLN A 233 1.11 24.24 0.33
N LEU A 234 1.70 24.85 -0.71
CA LEU A 234 2.68 25.94 -0.57
C LEU A 234 2.04 27.33 -0.67
N LEU A 235 0.89 27.44 -1.33
CA LEU A 235 0.20 28.69 -1.55
C LEU A 235 -0.78 29.01 -0.41
N PRO A 236 -0.97 30.29 -0.07
CA PRO A 236 -2.04 30.68 0.85
C PRO A 236 -3.40 30.45 0.17
N GLN A 237 -4.42 30.20 0.99
CA GLN A 237 -5.77 29.83 0.56
C GLN A 237 -6.40 30.80 -0.44
N GLU A 238 -6.15 32.11 -0.28
CA GLU A 238 -6.67 33.18 -1.15
C GLU A 238 -6.17 33.12 -2.59
N ASP A 239 -5.01 32.50 -2.84
CA ASP A 239 -4.43 32.39 -4.18
C ASP A 239 -4.88 31.13 -4.92
N LEU A 240 -5.37 30.10 -4.22
CA LEU A 240 -5.65 28.79 -4.80
C LEU A 240 -6.72 28.87 -5.89
N GLU A 241 -7.75 29.66 -5.66
CA GLU A 241 -8.86 29.85 -6.60
C GLU A 241 -8.39 30.44 -7.93
N ALA A 242 -7.43 31.36 -7.90
CA ALA A 242 -6.91 32.02 -9.08
C ALA A 242 -5.79 31.22 -9.78
N LEU A 243 -4.91 30.58 -9.00
CA LEU A 243 -3.66 30.01 -9.52
C LEU A 243 -3.70 28.49 -9.73
N VAL A 244 -4.52 27.75 -8.97
CA VAL A 244 -4.50 26.27 -8.97
C VAL A 244 -5.81 25.69 -9.53
N MET A 245 -6.95 26.23 -9.10
CA MET A 245 -8.25 25.69 -9.45
C MET A 245 -8.57 25.65 -10.95
N PRO A 246 -8.17 26.63 -11.79
CA PRO A 246 -8.40 26.53 -13.24
C PRO A 246 -7.78 25.28 -13.85
N THR A 247 -6.55 24.95 -13.47
CA THR A 247 -5.83 23.76 -13.94
C THR A 247 -6.40 22.47 -13.36
N LEU A 248 -6.81 22.47 -12.09
CA LEU A 248 -7.42 21.29 -11.47
C LEU A 248 -8.78 20.95 -12.11
N ARG A 249 -9.62 21.96 -12.39
CA ARG A 249 -10.89 21.78 -13.11
C ARG A 249 -10.65 21.19 -14.49
N GLN A 250 -9.66 21.71 -15.22
CA GLN A 250 -9.26 21.17 -16.52
C GLN A 250 -8.82 19.70 -16.43
N ALA A 251 -8.05 19.33 -15.42
CA ALA A 251 -7.58 17.96 -15.23
C ALA A 251 -8.73 17.00 -14.87
N ALA A 252 -9.71 17.44 -14.08
CA ALA A 252 -10.88 16.65 -13.72
C ALA A 252 -11.78 16.33 -14.93
N GLU A 253 -11.79 17.21 -15.93
CA GLU A 253 -12.54 17.06 -17.19
C GLU A 253 -11.64 16.72 -18.39
N ASP A 254 -10.41 16.24 -18.15
CA ASP A 254 -9.46 15.92 -19.22
C ASP A 254 -10.01 14.83 -20.15
N LYS A 255 -9.67 14.90 -21.44
CA LYS A 255 -10.08 13.91 -22.43
C LYS A 255 -9.53 12.52 -22.12
N SER A 256 -8.32 12.44 -21.56
CA SER A 256 -7.69 11.18 -21.14
C SER A 256 -8.23 10.73 -19.79
N TRP A 257 -8.83 9.53 -19.78
CA TRP A 257 -9.30 8.91 -18.54
C TRP A 257 -8.17 8.70 -17.53
N ARG A 258 -6.91 8.57 -17.97
CA ARG A 258 -5.75 8.41 -17.08
C ARG A 258 -5.50 9.67 -16.24
N VAL A 259 -5.72 10.85 -16.81
CA VAL A 259 -5.59 12.12 -16.07
C VAL A 259 -6.74 12.26 -15.07
N ARG A 260 -7.98 11.98 -15.49
CA ARG A 260 -9.16 11.98 -14.59
C ARG A 260 -9.02 10.94 -13.48
N TYR A 261 -8.47 9.76 -13.79
CA TYR A 261 -8.11 8.72 -12.83
C TYR A 261 -7.13 9.25 -11.79
N MET A 262 -6.06 9.96 -12.20
CA MET A 262 -5.12 10.55 -11.25
C MET A 262 -5.79 11.59 -10.33
N VAL A 263 -6.75 12.37 -10.83
CA VAL A 263 -7.54 13.28 -9.98
C VAL A 263 -8.37 12.50 -8.96
N ALA A 264 -9.03 11.41 -9.37
CA ALA A 264 -9.78 10.54 -8.47
C ALA A 264 -8.87 9.83 -7.45
N ASP A 265 -7.70 9.35 -7.85
CA ASP A 265 -6.74 8.67 -6.98
C ASP A 265 -6.16 9.64 -5.92
N LYS A 266 -5.91 10.90 -6.30
CA LYS A 266 -5.38 11.94 -5.41
C LYS A 266 -6.43 12.85 -4.79
N PHE A 267 -7.70 12.45 -4.83
CA PHE A 267 -8.81 13.34 -4.50
C PHE A 267 -8.79 13.80 -3.03
N THR A 268 -8.40 12.92 -2.11
CA THR A 268 -8.38 13.23 -0.67
C THR A 268 -7.16 14.06 -0.27
N GLU A 269 -6.02 13.89 -0.95
CA GLU A 269 -4.88 14.80 -0.81
C GLU A 269 -5.19 16.18 -1.37
N LEU A 270 -5.87 16.26 -2.52
CA LEU A 270 -6.36 17.52 -3.11
C LEU A 270 -7.33 18.22 -2.15
N GLN A 271 -8.31 17.51 -1.60
CA GLN A 271 -9.26 18.04 -0.61
C GLN A 271 -8.56 18.68 0.60
N LYS A 272 -7.56 17.99 1.17
CA LYS A 272 -6.78 18.50 2.30
C LYS A 272 -5.96 19.73 1.92
N ALA A 273 -5.43 19.79 0.70
CA ALA A 273 -4.61 20.90 0.23
C ALA A 273 -5.44 22.15 -0.12
N VAL A 274 -6.61 21.99 -0.75
CA VAL A 274 -7.44 23.13 -1.18
C VAL A 274 -8.34 23.69 -0.08
N GLY A 275 -8.62 22.93 0.98
CA GLY A 275 -9.41 23.40 2.12
C GLY A 275 -10.93 23.28 1.92
N PRO A 276 -11.71 23.51 3.00
CA PRO A 276 -13.12 23.14 3.07
C PRO A 276 -14.04 23.97 2.16
N GLU A 277 -13.77 25.26 1.96
CA GLU A 277 -14.65 26.13 1.16
C GLU A 277 -14.58 25.82 -0.34
N ILE A 278 -13.36 25.63 -0.87
CA ILE A 278 -13.14 25.16 -2.25
C ILE A 278 -13.65 23.72 -2.40
N THR A 279 -13.45 22.89 -1.37
CA THR A 279 -14.00 21.52 -1.39
C THR A 279 -15.50 21.51 -1.62
N LYS A 280 -16.24 22.35 -0.90
CA LYS A 280 -17.69 22.43 -1.01
C LYS A 280 -18.15 22.99 -2.36
N THR A 281 -17.47 24.01 -2.87
CA THR A 281 -17.88 24.73 -4.09
C THR A 281 -17.50 23.98 -5.36
N ASP A 282 -16.29 23.40 -5.39
CA ASP A 282 -15.69 22.85 -6.62
C ASP A 282 -15.47 21.34 -6.55
N LEU A 283 -14.94 20.82 -5.44
CA LEU A 283 -14.64 19.40 -5.36
C LEU A 283 -15.90 18.54 -5.25
N VAL A 284 -16.96 18.97 -4.57
CA VAL A 284 -18.21 18.20 -4.50
C VAL A 284 -18.78 17.96 -5.91
N PRO A 285 -19.00 18.98 -6.77
CA PRO A 285 -19.42 18.75 -8.15
C PRO A 285 -18.44 17.90 -8.97
N ALA A 286 -17.14 18.15 -8.84
CA ALA A 286 -16.13 17.35 -9.55
C ALA A 286 -16.16 15.88 -9.13
N PHE A 287 -16.34 15.59 -7.84
CA PHE A 287 -16.45 14.22 -7.32
C PHE A 287 -17.69 13.51 -7.85
N GLN A 288 -18.82 14.22 -7.97
CA GLN A 288 -20.02 13.67 -8.60
C GLN A 288 -19.77 13.28 -10.06
N ASN A 289 -19.05 14.11 -10.81
CA ASN A 289 -18.68 13.81 -12.19
C ASN A 289 -17.76 12.58 -12.28
N LEU A 290 -16.77 12.45 -11.38
CA LEU A 290 -15.85 11.30 -11.35
C LEU A 290 -16.57 9.99 -10.96
N MET A 291 -17.53 10.05 -10.03
CA MET A 291 -18.39 8.90 -9.70
C MET A 291 -19.29 8.49 -10.88
N LYS A 292 -19.55 9.40 -11.83
CA LYS A 292 -20.39 9.17 -13.02
C LYS A 292 -19.56 9.12 -14.31
N ASP A 293 -18.25 8.94 -14.20
CA ASP A 293 -17.35 8.91 -15.35
C ASP A 293 -17.75 7.80 -16.33
N CYS A 294 -17.53 8.01 -17.63
CA CYS A 294 -17.81 6.96 -18.61
C CYS A 294 -16.87 5.75 -18.45
N GLU A 295 -15.66 5.95 -17.93
CA GLU A 295 -14.66 4.91 -17.74
C GLU A 295 -14.77 4.24 -16.37
N ALA A 296 -14.75 2.91 -16.34
CA ALA A 296 -14.99 2.15 -15.11
C ALA A 296 -13.86 2.31 -14.09
N GLU A 297 -12.61 2.39 -14.56
CA GLU A 297 -11.42 2.57 -13.73
C GLU A 297 -11.47 3.89 -12.94
N VAL A 298 -11.99 4.96 -13.56
CA VAL A 298 -12.17 6.26 -12.88
C VAL A 298 -13.27 6.16 -11.83
N ARG A 299 -14.41 5.54 -12.16
CA ARG A 299 -15.50 5.32 -11.19
C ARG A 299 -15.06 4.45 -10.01
N ALA A 300 -14.23 3.43 -10.25
CA ALA A 300 -13.70 2.56 -9.20
C ALA A 300 -12.76 3.33 -8.27
N ALA A 301 -11.84 4.14 -8.81
CA ALA A 301 -10.97 5.01 -8.02
C ALA A 301 -11.78 6.00 -7.17
N ALA A 302 -12.77 6.67 -7.76
CA ALA A 302 -13.66 7.58 -7.04
C ALA A 302 -14.45 6.85 -5.94
N SER A 303 -14.97 5.65 -6.23
CA SER A 303 -15.72 4.82 -5.28
C SER A 303 -14.90 4.48 -4.03
N HIS A 304 -13.61 4.16 -4.19
CA HIS A 304 -12.71 3.91 -3.06
C HIS A 304 -12.49 5.14 -2.16
N LYS A 305 -12.65 6.36 -2.69
CA LYS A 305 -12.44 7.61 -1.93
C LYS A 305 -13.69 8.13 -1.22
N VAL A 306 -14.87 7.54 -1.46
CA VAL A 306 -16.15 8.02 -0.92
C VAL A 306 -16.10 8.23 0.60
N LYS A 307 -15.61 7.25 1.36
CA LYS A 307 -15.53 7.32 2.82
C LYS A 307 -14.66 8.48 3.28
N GLU A 308 -13.38 8.49 2.87
CA GLU A 308 -12.41 9.49 3.34
C GLU A 308 -12.81 10.91 2.87
N PHE A 309 -13.37 11.06 1.68
CA PHE A 309 -13.89 12.34 1.20
C PHE A 309 -15.01 12.88 2.11
N CYS A 310 -15.99 12.02 2.43
CA CYS A 310 -17.12 12.38 3.28
C CYS A 310 -16.72 12.69 4.73
N GLU A 311 -15.74 11.96 5.28
CA GLU A 311 -15.21 12.19 6.63
C GLU A 311 -14.55 13.59 6.75
N ASN A 312 -13.90 14.05 5.68
CA ASN A 312 -13.14 15.31 5.66
C ASN A 312 -13.98 16.54 5.24
N LEU A 313 -15.28 16.40 4.94
CA LEU A 313 -16.16 17.55 4.74
C LEU A 313 -16.34 18.34 6.04
N SER A 314 -16.53 19.65 5.95
CA SER A 314 -16.75 20.51 7.11
C SER A 314 -18.07 20.14 7.82
N ALA A 315 -18.06 20.14 9.16
CA ALA A 315 -19.16 19.60 9.97
C ALA A 315 -20.50 20.32 9.75
N ASP A 316 -20.46 21.60 9.35
CA ASP A 316 -21.63 22.43 9.06
C ASP A 316 -22.42 21.97 7.82
N CYS A 317 -21.74 21.42 6.82
CA CYS A 317 -22.39 21.01 5.57
C CYS A 317 -22.30 19.50 5.28
N ARG A 318 -21.51 18.76 6.07
CA ARG A 318 -21.19 17.34 5.85
C ARG A 318 -22.43 16.48 5.60
N GLU A 319 -23.36 16.43 6.55
CA GLU A 319 -24.55 15.58 6.43
C GLU A 319 -25.40 15.99 5.23
N ASN A 320 -25.66 17.29 5.06
CA ASN A 320 -26.47 17.80 3.96
C ASN A 320 -25.86 17.47 2.58
N VAL A 321 -24.55 17.66 2.40
CA VAL A 321 -23.85 17.34 1.14
C VAL A 321 -23.88 15.83 0.88
N ILE A 322 -23.60 15.00 1.89
CA ILE A 322 -23.63 13.54 1.74
C ILE A 322 -25.03 13.10 1.30
N MET A 323 -26.07 13.58 1.97
CA MET A 323 -27.45 13.16 1.71
C MET A 323 -27.99 13.65 0.36
N THR A 324 -27.68 14.89 -0.03
CA THR A 324 -28.26 15.52 -1.22
C THR A 324 -27.44 15.31 -2.49
N GLN A 325 -26.11 15.24 -2.39
CA GLN A 325 -25.19 15.21 -3.54
C GLN A 325 -24.52 13.85 -3.73
N ILE A 326 -24.03 13.23 -2.66
CA ILE A 326 -23.20 12.01 -2.74
C ILE A 326 -24.05 10.74 -2.76
N LEU A 327 -25.02 10.64 -1.85
CA LEU A 327 -25.87 9.46 -1.68
C LEU A 327 -26.64 9.06 -2.96
N PRO A 328 -27.19 10.00 -3.77
CA PRO A 328 -27.78 9.63 -5.07
C PRO A 328 -26.78 8.95 -6.02
N CYS A 329 -25.52 9.42 -6.03
CA CYS A 329 -24.47 8.82 -6.86
C CYS A 329 -24.09 7.42 -6.35
N ILE A 330 -24.00 7.23 -5.02
CA ILE A 330 -23.77 5.90 -4.41
C ILE A 330 -24.85 4.92 -4.82
N LYS A 331 -26.13 5.34 -4.84
CA LYS A 331 -27.25 4.48 -5.26
C LYS A 331 -27.08 3.98 -6.70
N GLU A 332 -26.59 4.82 -7.60
CA GLU A 332 -26.27 4.44 -8.98
C GLU A 332 -25.10 3.44 -9.02
N LEU A 333 -24.01 3.72 -8.28
CA LEU A 333 -22.80 2.88 -8.22
C LEU A 333 -23.03 1.48 -7.64
N VAL A 334 -23.98 1.31 -6.72
CA VAL A 334 -24.37 -0.02 -6.20
C VAL A 334 -24.88 -0.93 -7.31
N SER A 335 -25.51 -0.35 -8.33
CA SER A 335 -26.06 -1.05 -9.49
C SER A 335 -25.17 -0.93 -10.74
N ASP A 336 -23.89 -0.56 -10.58
CA ASP A 336 -22.97 -0.42 -11.71
C ASP A 336 -22.78 -1.77 -12.43
N ALA A 337 -22.70 -1.72 -13.76
CA ALA A 337 -22.48 -2.90 -14.58
C ALA A 337 -21.09 -3.51 -14.35
N ASN A 338 -20.10 -2.70 -13.97
CA ASN A 338 -18.73 -3.14 -13.74
C ASN A 338 -18.55 -3.66 -12.30
N GLN A 339 -18.08 -4.90 -12.18
CA GLN A 339 -17.89 -5.57 -10.89
C GLN A 339 -16.79 -4.91 -10.04
N HIS A 340 -15.76 -4.34 -10.65
CA HIS A 340 -14.68 -3.68 -9.92
C HIS A 340 -15.17 -2.39 -9.25
N VAL A 341 -16.05 -1.64 -9.89
CA VAL A 341 -16.68 -0.43 -9.31
C VAL A 341 -17.52 -0.82 -8.08
N LYS A 342 -18.36 -1.85 -8.22
CA LYS A 342 -19.17 -2.36 -7.10
C LYS A 342 -18.31 -2.88 -5.95
N SER A 343 -17.23 -3.61 -6.27
CA SER A 343 -16.28 -4.16 -5.28
C SER A 343 -15.58 -3.04 -4.53
N ALA A 344 -15.14 -2.00 -5.25
CA ALA A 344 -14.50 -0.81 -4.71
C ALA A 344 -15.43 -0.09 -3.72
N LEU A 345 -16.67 0.19 -4.12
CA LEU A 345 -17.65 0.84 -3.25
C LEU A 345 -17.97 -0.01 -2.02
N ALA A 346 -18.19 -1.32 -2.20
CA ALA A 346 -18.50 -2.24 -1.11
C ALA A 346 -17.42 -2.28 -0.01
N SER A 347 -16.16 -2.06 -0.37
CA SER A 347 -15.05 -2.02 0.59
C SER A 347 -15.07 -0.82 1.54
N VAL A 348 -15.83 0.25 1.23
CA VAL A 348 -15.79 1.50 2.00
C VAL A 348 -17.15 2.06 2.41
N ILE A 349 -18.24 1.68 1.73
CA ILE A 349 -19.59 2.26 1.89
C ILE A 349 -20.07 2.27 3.35
N MET A 350 -19.79 1.21 4.12
CA MET A 350 -20.25 1.09 5.50
C MET A 350 -19.49 1.98 6.49
N GLY A 351 -18.35 2.54 6.08
CA GLY A 351 -17.66 3.58 6.82
C GLY A 351 -18.46 4.89 6.91
N LEU A 352 -19.51 5.07 6.10
CA LEU A 352 -20.41 6.23 6.20
C LEU A 352 -21.38 6.15 7.38
N SER A 353 -21.59 4.96 7.95
CA SER A 353 -22.54 4.74 9.07
C SER A 353 -22.27 5.64 10.28
N PRO A 354 -21.03 5.71 10.82
CA PRO A 354 -20.74 6.61 11.95
C PRO A 354 -20.86 8.09 11.60
N ILE A 355 -20.80 8.45 10.32
CA ILE A 355 -20.89 9.85 9.85
C ILE A 355 -22.33 10.33 9.78
N LEU A 356 -23.23 9.49 9.25
CA LEU A 356 -24.65 9.82 9.06
C LEU A 356 -25.50 9.56 10.31
N GLY A 357 -24.97 8.81 11.27
CA GLY A 357 -25.69 8.43 12.48
C GLY A 357 -26.73 7.34 12.23
N LYS A 358 -27.42 6.93 13.31
CA LYS A 358 -28.25 5.73 13.32
C LYS A 358 -29.44 5.78 12.37
N ASP A 359 -30.23 6.86 12.40
CA ASP A 359 -31.49 6.93 11.68
C ASP A 359 -31.27 6.94 10.15
N ASN A 360 -30.39 7.83 9.66
CA ASN A 360 -30.02 7.88 8.25
C ASN A 360 -29.35 6.58 7.76
N THR A 361 -28.55 5.92 8.62
CA THR A 361 -27.94 4.63 8.27
C THR A 361 -29.01 3.56 8.04
N ILE A 362 -30.01 3.47 8.93
CA ILE A 362 -31.10 2.50 8.81
C ILE A 362 -31.97 2.80 7.59
N GLU A 363 -32.31 4.08 7.37
CA GLU A 363 -33.23 4.48 6.30
C GLU A 363 -32.59 4.38 4.91
N HIS A 364 -31.32 4.75 4.79
CA HIS A 364 -30.69 4.95 3.47
C HIS A 364 -29.51 4.04 3.17
N LEU A 365 -28.65 3.71 4.14
CA LEU A 365 -27.47 2.87 3.89
C LEU A 365 -27.80 1.38 3.97
N LEU A 366 -28.67 0.96 4.91
CA LEU A 366 -29.04 -0.44 5.09
C LEU A 366 -29.65 -1.07 3.83
N PRO A 367 -30.54 -0.41 3.06
CA PRO A 367 -31.02 -0.95 1.80
C PRO A 367 -29.90 -1.19 0.77
N LEU A 368 -28.91 -0.29 0.69
CA LEU A 368 -27.77 -0.39 -0.24
C LEU A 368 -26.82 -1.52 0.16
N PHE A 369 -26.55 -1.62 1.47
CA PHE A 369 -25.78 -2.70 2.06
C PHE A 369 -26.41 -4.08 1.75
N LEU A 370 -27.71 -4.24 1.96
CA LEU A 370 -28.41 -5.50 1.67
C LEU A 370 -28.42 -5.84 0.18
N ALA A 371 -28.48 -4.83 -0.69
CA ALA A 371 -28.37 -5.03 -2.14
C ALA A 371 -26.98 -5.57 -2.52
N GLN A 372 -25.90 -4.98 -2.01
CA GLN A 372 -24.53 -5.43 -2.28
C GLN A 372 -24.21 -6.80 -1.62
N LEU A 373 -24.83 -7.10 -0.48
CA LEU A 373 -24.69 -8.41 0.18
C LEU A 373 -25.28 -9.56 -0.66
N LYS A 374 -26.24 -9.24 -1.54
CA LYS A 374 -26.88 -10.18 -2.48
C LYS A 374 -26.33 -10.07 -3.90
N ASP A 375 -25.18 -9.40 -4.08
CA ASP A 375 -24.59 -9.21 -5.39
C ASP A 375 -24.10 -10.54 -5.99
N GLU A 376 -24.25 -10.71 -7.30
CA GLU A 376 -23.75 -11.90 -8.00
C GLU A 376 -22.22 -12.04 -7.88
N CYS A 377 -21.51 -10.91 -7.78
CA CYS A 377 -20.07 -10.87 -7.62
C CYS A 377 -19.67 -11.29 -6.19
N PRO A 378 -18.90 -12.36 -6.01
CA PRO A 378 -18.46 -12.82 -4.68
C PRO A 378 -17.57 -11.81 -3.95
N GLU A 379 -16.78 -11.05 -4.70
CA GLU A 379 -15.84 -10.08 -4.13
C GLU A 379 -16.59 -8.92 -3.47
N VAL A 380 -17.66 -8.44 -4.11
CA VAL A 380 -18.58 -7.44 -3.53
C VAL A 380 -19.13 -7.94 -2.20
N ARG A 381 -19.66 -9.17 -2.17
CA ARG A 381 -20.22 -9.76 -0.96
C ARG A 381 -19.18 -9.94 0.14
N LEU A 382 -17.98 -10.41 -0.21
CA LEU A 382 -16.86 -10.57 0.72
C LEU A 382 -16.43 -9.24 1.34
N ASN A 383 -16.35 -8.17 0.54
CA ASN A 383 -16.01 -6.83 1.02
C ASN A 383 -17.06 -6.27 1.98
N ILE A 384 -18.35 -6.52 1.72
CA ILE A 384 -19.44 -6.12 2.61
C ILE A 384 -19.35 -6.85 3.95
N ILE A 385 -19.16 -8.17 3.93
CA ILE A 385 -19.02 -8.98 5.15
C ILE A 385 -17.83 -8.49 5.97
N SER A 386 -16.72 -8.17 5.31
CA SER A 386 -15.48 -7.77 5.99
C SER A 386 -15.56 -6.42 6.70
N ASN A 387 -16.60 -5.61 6.42
CA ASN A 387 -16.81 -4.30 7.03
C ASN A 387 -18.05 -4.24 7.92
N LEU A 388 -18.57 -5.41 8.35
CA LEU A 388 -19.74 -5.51 9.23
C LEU A 388 -19.56 -4.80 10.59
N ASP A 389 -18.34 -4.76 11.11
CA ASP A 389 -18.04 -4.17 12.41
C ASP A 389 -18.43 -2.69 12.50
N CYS A 390 -18.15 -1.91 11.43
CA CYS A 390 -18.46 -0.47 11.36
C CYS A 390 -19.96 -0.18 11.50
N VAL A 391 -20.81 -1.11 11.06
CA VAL A 391 -22.28 -0.97 11.07
C VAL A 391 -22.85 -1.37 12.42
N ASN A 392 -22.25 -2.41 13.02
CA ASN A 392 -22.70 -2.97 14.28
C ASN A 392 -22.59 -1.95 15.42
N GLU A 393 -21.54 -1.12 15.42
CA GLU A 393 -21.35 -0.04 16.40
C GLU A 393 -22.49 1.00 16.37
N VAL A 394 -23.08 1.26 15.21
CA VAL A 394 -24.06 2.35 15.02
C VAL A 394 -25.51 1.88 15.14
N ILE A 395 -25.87 0.78 14.47
CA ILE A 395 -27.25 0.28 14.41
C ILE A 395 -27.57 -0.57 15.65
N GLY A 396 -26.58 -1.35 16.11
CA GLY A 396 -26.72 -2.38 17.13
C GLY A 396 -27.24 -3.71 16.57
N ILE A 397 -26.70 -4.81 17.12
CA ILE A 397 -26.86 -6.19 16.63
C ILE A 397 -28.31 -6.65 16.40
N ARG A 398 -29.29 -6.18 17.18
CA ARG A 398 -30.66 -6.74 17.16
C ARG A 398 -31.44 -6.47 15.88
N GLN A 399 -31.26 -5.29 15.28
CA GLN A 399 -31.90 -4.98 14.00
C GLN A 399 -31.09 -5.55 12.84
N LEU A 400 -29.76 -5.50 12.97
CA LEU A 400 -28.85 -6.08 11.99
C LEU A 400 -29.11 -7.59 11.83
N SER A 401 -29.27 -8.33 12.93
CA SER A 401 -29.48 -9.79 12.91
C SER A 401 -30.80 -10.21 12.26
N GLN A 402 -31.87 -9.42 12.39
CA GLN A 402 -33.15 -9.73 11.73
C GLN A 402 -33.04 -9.60 10.21
N SER A 403 -32.29 -8.61 9.71
CA SER A 403 -32.11 -8.39 8.27
C SER A 403 -30.97 -9.20 7.65
N LEU A 404 -29.92 -9.50 8.44
CA LEU A 404 -28.72 -10.21 7.98
C LEU A 404 -28.85 -11.72 8.00
N LEU A 405 -29.59 -12.32 8.95
CA LEU A 405 -29.61 -13.77 9.12
C LEU A 405 -30.00 -14.51 7.82
N PRO A 406 -31.03 -14.07 7.06
CA PRO A 406 -31.34 -14.69 5.77
C PRO A 406 -30.18 -14.61 4.76
N ALA A 407 -29.49 -13.47 4.71
CA ALA A 407 -28.37 -13.28 3.79
C ALA A 407 -27.12 -14.07 4.21
N ILE A 408 -26.84 -14.18 5.52
CA ILE A 408 -25.72 -14.98 6.04
C ILE A 408 -25.93 -16.46 5.73
N VAL A 409 -27.15 -16.98 5.87
CA VAL A 409 -27.47 -18.37 5.51
C VAL A 409 -27.23 -18.60 4.02
N GLU A 410 -27.68 -17.68 3.16
CA GLU A 410 -27.46 -17.73 1.72
C GLU A 410 -25.96 -17.67 1.33
N LEU A 411 -25.17 -16.86 2.03
CA LEU A 411 -23.72 -16.76 1.83
C LEU A 411 -22.95 -17.98 2.34
N ALA A 412 -23.43 -18.59 3.42
CA ALA A 412 -22.86 -19.81 3.94
C ALA A 412 -23.04 -20.96 2.92
N GLU A 413 -24.18 -21.00 2.23
CA GLU A 413 -24.47 -21.96 1.16
C GLU A 413 -23.90 -21.54 -0.22
N ASP A 414 -23.04 -20.52 -0.29
CA ASP A 414 -22.57 -19.98 -1.56
C ASP A 414 -21.79 -21.02 -2.39
N ALA A 415 -21.97 -21.00 -3.71
CA ALA A 415 -21.28 -21.93 -4.61
C ALA A 415 -19.74 -21.83 -4.51
N LYS A 416 -19.17 -20.64 -4.24
CA LYS A 416 -17.73 -20.42 -4.14
C LYS A 416 -17.24 -20.59 -2.69
N TRP A 417 -16.31 -21.53 -2.53
CA TRP A 417 -15.78 -21.90 -1.21
C TRP A 417 -15.11 -20.75 -0.45
N ARG A 418 -14.54 -19.74 -1.13
CA ARG A 418 -13.93 -18.57 -0.49
C ARG A 418 -14.96 -17.68 0.23
N VAL A 419 -16.17 -17.56 -0.32
CA VAL A 419 -17.27 -16.82 0.33
C VAL A 419 -17.72 -17.58 1.58
N ARG A 420 -17.86 -18.91 1.45
CA ARG A 420 -18.18 -19.79 2.59
C ARG A 420 -17.12 -19.70 3.69
N LEU A 421 -15.85 -19.71 3.33
CA LEU A 421 -14.74 -19.55 4.27
C LEU A 421 -14.82 -18.22 5.01
N ALA A 422 -15.01 -17.12 4.28
CA ALA A 422 -15.10 -15.79 4.89
C ALA A 422 -16.23 -15.78 5.94
N ILE A 423 -17.43 -16.27 5.62
CA ILE A 423 -18.52 -16.35 6.59
C ILE A 423 -18.16 -17.19 7.81
N ILE A 424 -17.48 -18.32 7.63
CA ILE A 424 -17.03 -19.17 8.73
C ILE A 424 -16.04 -18.41 9.64
N GLU A 425 -15.10 -17.66 9.06
CA GLU A 425 -14.15 -16.83 9.80
C GLU A 425 -14.82 -15.67 10.55
N TYR A 426 -15.91 -15.12 10.03
CA TYR A 426 -16.71 -14.08 10.69
C TYR A 426 -17.74 -14.63 11.69
N MET A 427 -17.98 -15.94 11.69
CA MET A 427 -18.99 -16.56 12.54
C MET A 427 -18.70 -16.44 14.05
N PRO A 428 -17.44 -16.52 14.54
CA PRO A 428 -17.10 -16.22 15.93
C PRO A 428 -17.46 -14.78 16.35
N LEU A 429 -17.26 -13.79 15.47
CA LEU A 429 -17.64 -12.39 15.74
C LEU A 429 -19.16 -12.25 15.84
N LEU A 430 -19.91 -12.86 14.92
CA LEU A 430 -21.37 -12.91 14.97
C LEU A 430 -21.89 -13.67 16.21
N ALA A 431 -21.21 -14.75 16.60
CA ALA A 431 -21.53 -15.57 17.77
C ALA A 431 -21.30 -14.81 19.08
N GLY A 432 -20.16 -14.14 19.24
CA GLY A 432 -19.83 -13.36 20.43
C GLY A 432 -20.76 -12.18 20.66
N GLN A 433 -21.41 -11.68 19.60
CA GLN A 433 -22.21 -10.46 19.64
C GLN A 433 -23.74 -10.71 19.63
N GLY A 434 -24.19 -11.96 19.42
CA GLY A 434 -25.62 -12.29 19.24
C GLY A 434 -26.03 -13.74 19.57
N TRP A 435 -25.29 -14.43 20.45
CA TRP A 435 -25.41 -15.86 20.76
C TRP A 435 -26.84 -16.37 21.00
N SER A 436 -27.66 -15.61 21.74
CA SER A 436 -29.04 -16.01 22.07
C SER A 436 -30.02 -15.94 20.90
N PHE A 437 -29.72 -15.16 19.85
CA PHE A 437 -30.59 -14.97 18.69
C PHE A 437 -30.32 -15.99 17.59
N LEU A 438 -29.05 -16.30 17.33
CA LEU A 438 -28.62 -17.33 16.38
C LEU A 438 -29.21 -18.69 16.77
N MET A 439 -29.05 -19.10 18.03
CA MET A 439 -29.57 -20.37 18.56
C MET A 439 -31.09 -20.56 18.47
N ARG A 440 -31.87 -19.46 18.38
CA ARG A 440 -33.34 -19.52 18.36
C ARG A 440 -33.92 -19.64 16.94
N ASN A 441 -33.18 -19.19 15.93
CA ASN A 441 -33.66 -19.09 14.55
C ASN A 441 -32.88 -19.95 13.54
N SER A 442 -31.70 -20.48 13.90
CA SER A 442 -31.01 -21.47 13.08
C SER A 442 -31.69 -22.84 13.21
N THR A 443 -32.38 -23.29 12.15
CA THR A 443 -32.85 -24.68 12.01
C THR A 443 -31.66 -25.66 12.02
N PRO A 444 -31.88 -26.98 12.26
CA PRO A 444 -30.82 -27.98 12.42
C PRO A 444 -29.77 -28.03 11.28
N CYS A 445 -30.09 -27.50 10.10
CA CYS A 445 -29.20 -27.42 8.95
C CYS A 445 -28.02 -26.45 9.16
N ALA A 446 -28.14 -25.49 10.07
CA ALA A 446 -27.13 -24.47 10.34
C ALA A 446 -26.18 -24.83 11.51
N TRP A 447 -26.16 -26.09 11.94
CA TRP A 447 -25.19 -26.55 12.93
C TRP A 447 -23.82 -26.75 12.30
N PRO A 448 -22.70 -26.31 12.94
CA PRO A 448 -21.34 -26.51 12.44
C PRO A 448 -21.03 -27.94 12.00
N GLY A 449 -21.67 -28.95 12.61
CA GLY A 449 -21.56 -30.36 12.22
C GLY A 449 -21.99 -30.66 10.77
N SER A 450 -23.03 -29.99 10.28
CA SER A 450 -23.52 -30.11 8.89
C SER A 450 -22.61 -29.41 7.88
N TRP A 451 -21.78 -28.47 8.34
CA TRP A 451 -20.81 -27.74 7.52
C TRP A 451 -19.47 -28.50 7.38
N ILE A 452 -19.14 -29.35 8.36
CA ILE A 452 -17.94 -30.19 8.36
C ILE A 452 -18.02 -31.30 7.29
N THR A 453 -19.22 -31.78 6.94
CA THR A 453 -19.44 -32.82 5.92
C THR A 453 -19.29 -32.34 4.47
N VAL A 454 -19.34 -31.03 4.20
CA VAL A 454 -19.27 -30.46 2.84
C VAL A 454 -17.82 -30.25 2.35
N SER A 455 -16.80 -30.45 3.20
CA SER A 455 -15.38 -30.22 2.87
C SER A 455 -14.54 -31.50 2.93
N SER A 456 -14.00 -31.93 1.78
CA SER A 456 -13.16 -33.13 1.64
C SER A 456 -11.69 -32.94 2.05
N SER A 457 -11.31 -31.80 2.64
CA SER A 457 -9.90 -31.54 3.01
C SER A 457 -9.68 -31.48 4.52
N SER A 458 -8.64 -32.17 4.96
CA SER A 458 -8.30 -32.46 6.37
C SER A 458 -8.06 -31.23 7.26
N GLY A 459 -7.81 -30.05 6.69
CA GLY A 459 -7.71 -28.79 7.42
C GLY A 459 -9.04 -28.30 8.01
N TRP A 460 -10.17 -28.61 7.35
CA TRP A 460 -11.48 -28.04 7.69
C TRP A 460 -12.17 -28.74 8.86
N ARG A 461 -11.86 -30.03 9.07
CA ARG A 461 -12.31 -30.77 10.26
C ARG A 461 -11.74 -30.15 11.55
N ARG A 462 -10.51 -29.64 11.49
CA ARG A 462 -9.80 -29.09 12.67
C ARG A 462 -10.38 -27.74 13.12
N VAL A 463 -10.83 -26.90 12.19
CA VAL A 463 -11.49 -25.61 12.49
C VAL A 463 -12.89 -25.83 13.06
N GLY A 464 -13.67 -26.74 12.48
CA GLY A 464 -15.00 -27.09 13.02
C GLY A 464 -14.93 -27.71 14.43
N LEU A 465 -13.92 -28.55 14.69
CA LEU A 465 -13.64 -29.11 16.01
C LEU A 465 -13.25 -28.04 17.04
N GLN A 466 -12.45 -27.03 16.64
CA GLN A 466 -12.05 -25.93 17.52
C GLN A 466 -13.26 -25.06 17.89
N MET A 467 -14.15 -24.74 16.94
CA MET A 467 -15.38 -24.00 17.23
C MET A 467 -16.31 -24.74 18.20
N VAL A 468 -16.38 -26.09 18.12
CA VAL A 468 -17.14 -26.92 19.06
C VAL A 468 -16.45 -27.04 20.43
N ALA A 469 -15.12 -26.98 20.48
CA ALA A 469 -14.40 -26.92 21.76
C ALA A 469 -14.61 -25.57 22.48
N ASP A 470 -14.60 -24.47 21.72
CA ASP A 470 -14.90 -23.14 22.23
C ASP A 470 -16.40 -22.99 22.61
N TRP A 471 -17.29 -23.75 21.95
CA TRP A 471 -18.74 -23.84 22.24
C TRP A 471 -19.08 -24.38 23.63
N LEU A 472 -18.28 -25.32 24.17
CA LEU A 472 -18.60 -25.99 25.43
C LEU A 472 -18.31 -25.13 26.67
N GLY A 473 -17.37 -24.17 26.59
CA GLY A 473 -16.92 -23.36 27.72
C GLY A 473 -16.46 -24.17 28.96
N PRO A 474 -15.95 -23.53 30.02
CA PRO A 474 -15.63 -24.25 31.26
C PRO A 474 -16.92 -24.51 32.03
N VAL A 475 -17.35 -25.78 32.11
CA VAL A 475 -18.44 -26.22 32.99
C VAL A 475 -18.04 -25.93 34.44
N GLN A 476 -18.71 -24.97 35.09
CA GLN A 476 -18.50 -24.66 36.51
C GLN A 476 -19.02 -25.82 37.37
N ALA A 477 -18.10 -26.53 38.03
CA ALA A 477 -18.43 -27.53 39.04
C ALA A 477 -18.93 -26.84 40.32
N VAL A 478 -20.23 -26.90 40.57
CA VAL A 478 -20.81 -26.59 41.88
C VAL A 478 -20.35 -27.66 42.86
N GLY A 479 -19.64 -27.23 43.91
CA GLY A 479 -19.00 -28.10 44.89
C GLY A 479 -19.95 -28.79 45.87
N GLY A 480 -19.45 -29.85 46.51
CA GLY A 480 -20.10 -30.45 47.68
C GLY A 480 -19.82 -31.93 47.92
N TRP A 481 -18.61 -32.23 48.42
CA TRP A 481 -18.26 -33.28 49.39
C TRP A 481 -18.81 -34.72 49.30
N SER A 482 -17.83 -35.63 49.36
CA SER A 482 -17.81 -36.94 50.03
C SER A 482 -18.57 -38.12 49.39
N HIS A 483 -17.78 -39.14 49.06
CA HIS A 483 -18.12 -40.51 48.67
C HIS A 483 -18.96 -40.69 47.40
N SER A 484 -18.29 -41.22 46.37
CA SER A 484 -18.79 -41.82 45.12
C SER A 484 -20.24 -41.51 44.72
N PRO A 485 -20.45 -40.73 43.64
CA PRO A 485 -21.65 -40.85 42.84
C PRO A 485 -21.33 -41.52 41.51
N VAL A 486 -21.88 -42.71 41.34
CA VAL A 486 -22.29 -43.22 40.03
C VAL A 486 -23.20 -42.16 39.41
N ILE A 487 -22.71 -41.42 38.42
CA ILE A 487 -23.56 -40.57 37.58
C ILE A 487 -23.93 -41.38 36.34
N ARG A 488 -25.21 -41.75 36.26
CA ARG A 488 -25.83 -42.42 35.11
C ARG A 488 -25.60 -41.59 33.85
N GLY A 489 -24.99 -42.21 32.83
CA GLY A 489 -24.75 -41.62 31.50
C GLY A 489 -26.02 -41.52 30.66
N SER A 490 -27.04 -40.82 31.15
CA SER A 490 -28.34 -40.71 30.48
C SER A 490 -28.81 -39.28 30.23
N SER A 491 -28.07 -38.21 30.56
CA SER A 491 -28.55 -36.83 30.30
C SER A 491 -27.97 -36.16 29.06
N VAL A 492 -26.86 -36.65 28.49
CA VAL A 492 -26.22 -36.03 27.31
C VAL A 492 -26.68 -36.70 26.01
N VAL A 493 -26.91 -38.02 26.03
CA VAL A 493 -27.33 -38.78 24.84
C VAL A 493 -28.81 -38.50 24.49
N ASP A 494 -29.65 -38.28 25.50
CA ASP A 494 -31.09 -38.01 25.31
C ASP A 494 -31.39 -36.63 24.70
N GLN A 495 -30.40 -35.74 24.57
CA GLN A 495 -30.56 -34.43 23.93
C GLN A 495 -30.19 -34.40 22.44
N PHE A 496 -29.61 -35.48 21.88
CA PHE A 496 -29.14 -35.48 20.49
C PHE A 496 -29.43 -36.79 19.72
N PRO A 497 -30.71 -37.22 19.58
CA PRO A 497 -31.04 -38.43 18.82
C PRO A 497 -30.66 -38.31 17.33
N CYS A 498 -30.90 -37.16 16.71
CA CYS A 498 -30.66 -36.95 15.28
C CYS A 498 -29.17 -36.86 14.91
N PHE A 499 -28.30 -36.49 15.86
CA PHE A 499 -26.85 -36.33 15.61
C PHE A 499 -26.13 -37.69 15.53
N LEU A 500 -26.62 -38.68 16.29
CA LEU A 500 -26.08 -40.04 16.32
C LEU A 500 -26.60 -40.92 15.17
N GLU A 501 -27.84 -40.70 14.72
CA GLU A 501 -28.41 -41.44 13.58
C GLU A 501 -27.71 -41.12 12.25
N SER A 502 -27.38 -39.85 12.01
CA SER A 502 -26.67 -39.41 10.79
C SER A 502 -25.23 -39.94 10.71
N TRP A 503 -24.56 -40.13 11.85
CA TRP A 503 -23.18 -40.66 11.89
C TRP A 503 -23.15 -42.19 11.80
N ARG A 504 -24.19 -42.88 12.28
CA ARG A 504 -24.34 -44.34 12.11
C ARG A 504 -24.60 -44.76 10.66
N SER A 505 -25.32 -43.95 9.86
CA SER A 505 -25.60 -44.29 8.47
C SER A 505 -24.38 -44.23 7.54
N GLU A 506 -23.28 -43.60 7.96
CA GLU A 506 -22.06 -43.39 7.16
C GLU A 506 -20.85 -44.24 7.60
N GLY A 507 -21.03 -45.18 8.55
CA GLY A 507 -20.01 -46.18 8.89
C GLY A 507 -18.77 -45.64 9.64
N CYS A 508 -18.88 -44.50 10.33
CA CYS A 508 -17.76 -43.84 11.03
C CYS A 508 -17.72 -44.15 12.54
N GLU A 509 -17.79 -45.42 12.94
CA GLU A 509 -17.84 -45.81 14.36
C GLU A 509 -16.52 -45.54 15.14
N GLY A 510 -15.38 -45.49 14.45
CA GLY A 510 -14.07 -45.25 15.06
C GLY A 510 -13.83 -43.80 15.54
N ASP A 511 -14.46 -42.82 14.89
CA ASP A 511 -14.25 -41.39 15.19
C ASP A 511 -15.07 -40.93 16.41
N ILE A 512 -16.15 -41.64 16.73
CA ILE A 512 -16.99 -41.41 17.93
C ILE A 512 -16.16 -41.64 19.21
N ALA A 513 -15.33 -42.70 19.23
CA ALA A 513 -14.48 -43.01 20.38
C ALA A 513 -13.37 -41.97 20.58
N HIS A 514 -12.83 -41.42 19.48
CA HIS A 514 -11.77 -40.42 19.52
C HIS A 514 -12.30 -39.03 19.96
N PHE A 515 -13.53 -38.67 19.55
CA PHE A 515 -14.22 -37.46 19.99
C PHE A 515 -14.60 -37.52 21.48
N LEU A 516 -15.19 -38.64 21.93
CA LEU A 516 -15.52 -38.86 23.34
C LEU A 516 -14.26 -38.92 24.22
N GLY A 517 -13.15 -39.48 23.71
CA GLY A 517 -11.85 -39.49 24.38
C GLY A 517 -11.20 -38.10 24.52
N ALA A 518 -11.31 -37.24 23.50
CA ALA A 518 -10.77 -35.89 23.51
C ALA A 518 -11.52 -34.97 24.50
N VAL A 519 -12.85 -35.10 24.59
CA VAL A 519 -13.67 -34.39 25.58
C VAL A 519 -13.33 -34.84 27.00
N TRP A 520 -12.99 -36.12 27.21
CA TRP A 520 -12.57 -36.64 28.52
C TRP A 520 -11.17 -36.14 28.91
N CYS A 521 -10.22 -36.09 27.98
CA CYS A 521 -8.84 -35.65 28.25
C CYS A 521 -8.71 -34.15 28.54
N SER A 522 -9.56 -33.29 27.96
CA SER A 522 -9.57 -31.85 28.23
C SER A 522 -9.95 -31.49 29.68
N GLY A 523 -10.66 -32.39 30.38
CA GLY A 523 -11.02 -32.23 31.79
C GLY A 523 -9.92 -32.58 32.81
N LYS A 524 -8.74 -33.04 32.37
CA LYS A 524 -7.60 -33.40 33.26
C LYS A 524 -6.28 -32.84 32.74
N SER A 525 -6.11 -31.52 32.79
CA SER A 525 -4.78 -30.90 32.64
C SER A 525 -4.53 -29.78 33.65
N GLN A 526 -4.70 -30.12 34.93
CA GLN A 526 -3.89 -29.52 35.99
C GLN A 526 -3.30 -30.65 36.84
N GLY A 527 -2.01 -30.96 36.63
CA GLY A 527 -1.25 -31.87 37.49
C GLY A 527 -0.34 -32.86 36.75
N HIS A 528 0.94 -32.50 36.64
CA HIS A 528 2.17 -33.33 36.53
C HIS A 528 2.26 -34.64 35.70
N ARG A 529 3.28 -34.61 34.81
CA ARG A 529 4.28 -35.63 34.41
C ARG A 529 3.87 -37.03 33.89
N ALA A 530 4.30 -37.26 32.63
CA ALA A 530 4.95 -38.45 32.05
C ALA A 530 4.20 -39.81 32.04
N TYR A 531 3.97 -40.40 30.85
CA TYR A 531 4.59 -41.63 30.33
C TYR A 531 3.92 -42.10 29.01
N SER A 532 4.69 -42.90 28.27
CA SER A 532 4.62 -43.45 26.89
C SER A 532 3.35 -44.24 26.46
N PRO A 533 3.22 -44.61 25.15
CA PRO A 533 1.96 -45.04 24.53
C PRO A 533 1.72 -46.56 24.61
N GLY A 534 0.46 -46.96 24.71
CA GLY A 534 0.03 -48.35 24.56
C GLY A 534 -1.24 -48.66 25.35
N PHE A 535 -2.40 -48.51 24.72
CA PHE A 535 -3.64 -49.14 25.17
C PHE A 535 -4.51 -49.49 23.97
N ASP A 536 -4.55 -50.78 23.64
CA ASP A 536 -5.51 -51.41 22.75
C ASP A 536 -6.90 -51.40 23.40
N PHE A 537 -7.92 -50.91 22.70
CA PHE A 537 -9.32 -51.11 23.08
C PHE A 537 -9.96 -52.18 22.18
N HIS A 538 -10.26 -53.32 22.78
CA HIS A 538 -11.06 -54.39 22.19
C HIS A 538 -12.51 -53.92 21.98
N LEU A 539 -13.02 -54.06 20.75
CA LEU A 539 -14.45 -54.01 20.42
C LEU A 539 -15.20 -55.11 21.19
N LEU A 540 -16.17 -54.72 22.01
CA LEU A 540 -17.27 -55.59 22.43
C LEU A 540 -18.51 -55.16 21.64
N ALA A 541 -18.88 -56.01 20.68
CA ALA A 541 -20.15 -55.94 19.97
C ALA A 541 -21.31 -56.14 20.96
N PHE A 542 -22.35 -55.33 20.84
CA PHE A 542 -23.68 -55.68 21.33
C PHE A 542 -24.70 -55.46 20.20
N GLU A 543 -25.30 -56.58 19.81
CA GLU A 543 -26.38 -56.74 18.83
C GLU A 543 -27.69 -56.12 19.33
N ALA A 544 -28.36 -55.34 18.46
CA ALA A 544 -29.75 -55.49 18.00
C ALA A 544 -30.24 -54.19 17.35
#